data_AF-X1TEW1-F1
#
_entry.id   AF-X1TEW1-F1
#
_cell.length_a   1.000
_cell.length_b   1.000
_cell.length_c   1.000
_cell.angle_alpha   90.00
_cell.angle_beta   90.00
_cell.angle_gamma   90.00
#
_symmetry.space_group_name_H-M   'P 1'
#
loop_
_entity.id
_entity.type
_entity.pdbx_description
1 polymer ?
#
loop_
_entity_poly.entity_id
_entity_poly.type
_entity_poly.pdbx_seq_one_letter_code
_entity_poly.pdbx_strand_id
1 'polypeptide(L)'
;VPWISFGGQGQQVGPLTDESWYAIAAACITACISGMEGMWLCGGPTGLEARWGGEITRAAAGVKVSDGIAIIKKIAKKCNEPKHEPVPLTELYDLKTMQPNDKYLNHYKKFTKIFKDMGLDYPAWD
;
A
#
# COMPACT_ATOMS: atom_id res chain seq x y z
N VAL A 1 -3.83 23.52 -15.23
CA VAL A 1 -4.47 22.85 -14.07
C VAL A 1 -3.39 22.73 -13.01
N PRO A 2 -3.53 23.31 -11.80
CA PRO A 2 -2.56 23.08 -10.74
C PRO A 2 -2.61 21.60 -10.37
N TRP A 3 -1.55 20.86 -10.69
CA TRP A 3 -1.40 19.46 -10.33
C TRP A 3 -1.35 19.34 -8.80
N ILE A 4 -2.45 18.94 -8.18
CA ILE A 4 -2.45 18.61 -6.75
C ILE A 4 -1.85 17.21 -6.63
N SER A 5 -0.64 17.14 -6.06
CA SER A 5 0.07 15.90 -5.80
C SER A 5 0.12 15.59 -4.31
N PHE A 6 -0.11 14.34 -3.93
CA PHE A 6 0.14 13.86 -2.57
C PHE A 6 1.53 13.23 -2.50
N GLY A 7 2.30 13.60 -1.49
CA GLY A 7 3.68 13.18 -1.27
C GLY A 7 3.87 12.59 0.12
N GLY A 8 4.16 11.30 0.19
CA GLY A 8 4.67 10.64 1.39
C GLY A 8 3.63 10.12 2.37
N GLN A 9 4.05 9.10 3.10
CA GLN A 9 3.30 8.56 4.22
C GLN A 9 4.10 8.85 5.48
N GLY A 10 3.45 9.40 6.51
CA GLY A 10 4.08 9.64 7.82
C GLY A 10 4.34 8.36 8.61
N GLN A 11 4.78 7.28 7.95
CA GLN A 11 4.97 5.99 8.59
C GLN A 11 6.16 6.06 9.53
N GLN A 12 5.92 5.67 10.78
CA GLN A 12 6.94 5.49 11.80
C GLN A 12 7.62 4.10 11.69
N VAL A 13 7.24 3.30 10.67
CA VAL A 13 7.60 1.88 10.49
C VAL A 13 8.16 1.61 9.09
N GLY A 14 8.96 0.55 8.96
CA GLY A 14 9.67 0.19 7.73
C GLY A 14 8.94 -0.86 6.86
N PRO A 15 9.59 -1.32 5.78
CA PRO A 15 9.05 -2.36 4.91
C PRO A 15 8.78 -3.67 5.66
N LEU A 16 7.89 -4.50 5.12
CA LEU A 16 7.44 -5.78 5.69
C LEU A 16 6.59 -5.66 6.99
N THR A 17 6.18 -4.45 7.38
CA THR A 17 5.28 -4.23 8.52
C THR A 17 3.84 -4.10 8.04
N ASP A 18 2.87 -4.65 8.80
CA ASP A 18 1.47 -4.58 8.41
C ASP A 18 0.99 -3.12 8.41
N GLU A 19 1.44 -2.33 9.39
CA GLU A 19 1.11 -0.91 9.47
C GLU A 19 1.59 -0.15 8.24
N SER A 20 2.77 -0.48 7.71
CA SER A 20 3.24 0.14 6.47
C SER A 20 2.30 -0.16 5.30
N TRP A 21 1.87 -1.41 5.15
CA TRP A 21 1.01 -1.80 4.04
C TRP A 21 -0.40 -1.23 4.14
N TYR A 22 -0.93 -1.16 5.36
CA TYR A 22 -2.21 -0.52 5.66
C TYR A 22 -2.18 0.99 5.38
N ALA A 23 -1.15 1.70 5.85
CA ALA A 23 -1.05 3.12 5.59
C ALA A 23 -0.83 3.39 4.09
N ILE A 24 -0.06 2.55 3.37
CA ILE A 24 0.11 2.64 1.90
C ILE A 24 -1.26 2.63 1.25
N ALA A 25 -2.04 1.61 1.56
CA ALA A 25 -3.36 1.46 0.99
C ALA A 25 -4.30 2.60 1.36
N ALA A 26 -4.30 3.05 2.63
CA ALA A 26 -5.14 4.15 3.08
C ALA A 26 -4.89 5.43 2.29
N ALA A 27 -3.63 5.83 2.08
CA ALA A 27 -3.35 7.06 1.34
C ALA A 27 -3.62 6.90 -0.16
N CYS A 28 -3.29 5.74 -0.76
CA CYS A 28 -3.57 5.48 -2.16
C CYS A 28 -5.09 5.48 -2.46
N ILE A 29 -5.89 4.83 -1.63
CA ILE A 29 -7.36 4.85 -1.74
C ILE A 29 -7.87 6.29 -1.56
N THR A 30 -7.41 6.98 -0.52
CA THR A 30 -7.83 8.37 -0.23
C THR A 30 -7.53 9.29 -1.41
N ALA A 31 -6.29 9.27 -1.92
CA ALA A 31 -5.87 10.10 -3.03
C ALA A 31 -6.67 9.79 -4.30
N CYS A 32 -6.91 8.51 -4.58
CA CYS A 32 -7.68 8.08 -5.73
C CYS A 32 -9.13 8.60 -5.66
N ILE A 33 -9.83 8.33 -4.55
CA ILE A 33 -11.26 8.70 -4.42
C ILE A 33 -11.47 10.21 -4.25
N SER A 34 -10.45 10.97 -3.87
CA SER A 34 -10.52 12.44 -3.80
C SER A 34 -10.18 13.13 -5.13
N GLY A 35 -9.87 12.37 -6.19
CA GLY A 35 -9.58 12.92 -7.52
C GLY A 35 -8.16 13.47 -7.70
N MET A 36 -7.19 12.97 -6.93
CA MET A 36 -5.79 13.38 -7.09
C MET A 36 -5.22 12.88 -8.41
N GLU A 37 -4.58 13.78 -9.16
CA GLU A 37 -3.99 13.46 -10.48
C GLU A 37 -2.60 12.79 -10.35
N GLY A 38 -1.89 13.06 -9.25
CA GLY A 38 -0.53 12.58 -9.04
C GLY A 38 -0.26 12.10 -7.62
N MET A 39 0.48 11.00 -7.52
CA MET A 39 0.98 10.43 -6.27
C MET A 39 2.49 10.32 -6.39
N TRP A 40 3.21 11.15 -5.62
CA TRP A 40 4.67 11.10 -5.56
C TRP A 40 5.09 10.40 -4.27
N LEU A 41 6.15 9.59 -4.32
CA LEU A 41 6.67 8.88 -3.14
C LEU A 41 5.59 8.07 -2.38
N CYS A 42 4.61 7.54 -3.11
CA CYS A 42 3.55 6.69 -2.58
C CYS A 42 3.94 5.22 -2.82
N GLY A 43 3.72 4.37 -1.81
CA GLY A 43 4.12 2.97 -1.88
C GLY A 43 5.52 2.69 -1.34
N GLY A 44 5.91 3.27 -0.21
CA GLY A 44 7.06 2.81 0.57
C GLY A 44 8.45 2.93 -0.08
N PRO A 45 9.51 2.45 0.61
CA PRO A 45 10.90 2.57 0.18
C PRO A 45 11.36 1.52 -0.85
N THR A 46 10.61 0.43 -1.08
CA THR A 46 11.01 -0.65 -2.00
C THR A 46 10.09 -0.78 -3.21
N GLY A 47 10.58 -1.48 -4.25
CA GLY A 47 9.80 -1.69 -5.48
C GLY A 47 8.50 -2.50 -5.28
N LEU A 48 8.44 -3.39 -4.27
CA LEU A 48 7.24 -4.19 -4.00
C LEU A 48 6.15 -3.36 -3.33
N GLU A 49 6.51 -2.44 -2.44
CA GLU A 49 5.56 -1.49 -1.88
C GLU A 49 5.06 -0.49 -2.95
N ALA A 50 5.94 -0.11 -3.88
CA ALA A 50 5.57 0.79 -4.97
C ALA A 50 4.56 0.10 -5.90
N ARG A 51 4.79 -1.19 -6.19
CA ARG A 51 3.81 -2.04 -6.86
C ARG A 51 2.49 -2.07 -6.08
N TRP A 52 2.54 -2.41 -4.79
CA TRP A 52 1.36 -2.45 -3.92
C TRP A 52 0.54 -1.16 -3.97
N GLY A 53 1.19 0.01 -3.85
CA GLY A 53 0.52 1.31 -3.93
C GLY A 53 -0.15 1.54 -5.29
N GLY A 54 0.52 1.20 -6.38
CA GLY A 54 -0.05 1.30 -7.73
C GLY A 54 -1.27 0.40 -7.93
N GLU A 55 -1.19 -0.86 -7.48
CA GLU A 55 -2.28 -1.83 -7.56
C GLU A 55 -3.48 -1.42 -6.73
N ILE A 56 -3.27 -0.97 -5.48
CA ILE A 56 -4.35 -0.46 -4.63
C ILE A 56 -5.05 0.73 -5.27
N THR A 57 -4.27 1.66 -5.84
CA THR A 57 -4.83 2.83 -6.50
C THR A 57 -5.68 2.41 -7.70
N ARG A 58 -5.20 1.43 -8.47
CA ARG A 58 -5.95 0.90 -9.61
C ARG A 58 -7.22 0.17 -9.16
N ALA A 59 -7.17 -0.57 -8.05
CA ALA A 59 -8.33 -1.24 -7.47
C ALA A 59 -9.36 -0.25 -6.87
N ALA A 60 -8.89 0.90 -6.39
CA ALA A 60 -9.72 1.98 -5.86
C ALA A 60 -10.38 2.84 -6.97
N ALA A 61 -9.85 2.78 -8.19
CA ALA A 61 -10.37 3.57 -9.31
C ALA A 61 -11.81 3.14 -9.65
N GLY A 62 -12.74 4.09 -9.57
CA GLY A 62 -14.17 3.84 -9.83
C GLY A 62 -14.95 3.35 -8.60
N VAL A 63 -14.30 3.12 -7.46
CA VAL A 63 -15.00 2.86 -6.19
C VAL A 63 -15.76 4.12 -5.78
N LYS A 64 -17.00 3.96 -5.30
CA LYS A 64 -17.78 5.09 -4.76
C LYS A 64 -17.06 5.68 -3.55
N VAL A 65 -17.03 7.01 -3.45
CA VAL A 65 -16.37 7.73 -2.35
C VAL A 65 -16.82 7.21 -0.97
N SER A 66 -18.12 6.92 -0.78
CA SER A 66 -18.66 6.35 0.46
C SER A 66 -18.03 5.02 0.84
N ASP A 67 -17.80 4.16 -0.15
CA ASP A 67 -17.30 2.81 0.02
C ASP A 67 -15.80 2.84 0.29
N GLY A 68 -15.07 3.72 -0.42
CA GLY A 68 -13.67 4.04 -0.14
C GLY A 68 -13.46 4.55 1.29
N ILE A 69 -14.31 5.47 1.76
CA ILE A 69 -14.28 5.95 3.16
C ILE A 69 -14.56 4.81 4.15
N ALA A 70 -15.49 3.90 3.84
CA ALA A 70 -15.77 2.74 4.69
C ALA A 70 -14.55 1.80 4.77
N ILE A 71 -13.82 1.58 3.67
CA ILE A 71 -12.58 0.82 3.66
C ILE A 71 -11.50 1.51 4.50
N ILE A 72 -11.28 2.83 4.33
CA ILE A 72 -10.32 3.60 5.13
C ILE A 72 -10.62 3.49 6.63
N LYS A 73 -11.89 3.54 7.02
CA LYS A 73 -12.32 3.33 8.42
C LYS A 73 -12.01 1.91 8.94
N LYS A 74 -12.08 0.88 8.08
CA LYS A 74 -11.65 -0.49 8.45
C LYS A 74 -10.13 -0.55 8.64
N ILE A 75 -9.37 0.12 7.78
CA ILE A 75 -7.90 0.21 7.87
C ILE A 75 -7.47 0.90 9.18
N ALA A 76 -8.09 2.04 9.52
CA ALA A 76 -7.76 2.80 10.72
C ALA A 76 -7.93 2.00 12.02
N LYS A 77 -8.81 0.98 12.04
CA LYS A 77 -8.97 0.05 13.18
C LYS A 77 -7.85 -0.98 13.30
N LYS A 78 -7.07 -1.19 12.23
CA LYS A 78 -5.99 -2.18 12.14
C LYS A 78 -4.59 -1.58 12.29
N CYS A 79 -4.41 -0.28 12.01
CA CYS A 79 -3.16 0.43 12.25
C CYS A 79 -2.94 0.62 13.76
N ASN A 80 -2.24 -0.32 14.40
CA ASN A 80 -1.88 -0.26 15.82
C ASN A 80 -0.56 -1.01 16.08
N GLU A 81 0.43 -0.94 15.16
CA GLU A 81 1.69 -1.63 15.40
C GLU A 81 2.64 -0.75 16.24
N PRO A 82 3.39 -1.35 17.17
CA PRO A 82 4.48 -0.63 17.84
C PRO A 82 5.58 -0.29 16.82
N LYS A 83 6.46 0.66 17.18
CA LYS A 83 7.64 0.95 16.38
C LYS A 83 8.48 -0.32 16.18
N HIS A 84 8.83 -0.60 14.93
CA HIS A 84 9.70 -1.71 14.55
C HIS A 84 11.03 -1.18 13.99
N GLU A 85 12.10 -1.93 14.21
CA GLU A 85 13.34 -1.67 13.49
C GLU A 85 13.14 -1.96 11.99
N PRO A 86 13.53 -1.04 11.10
CA PRO A 86 13.39 -1.24 9.66
C PRO A 86 14.19 -2.46 9.19
N VAL A 87 13.54 -3.36 8.45
CA VAL A 87 14.23 -4.48 7.79
C VAL A 87 15.04 -3.92 6.61
N PRO A 88 16.36 -4.17 6.52
CA PRO A 88 17.18 -3.64 5.45
C PRO A 88 16.84 -4.30 4.10
N LEU A 89 17.09 -3.58 3.00
CA LEU A 89 16.79 -4.07 1.64
C LEU A 89 17.48 -5.40 1.31
N THR A 90 18.69 -5.61 1.83
CA THR A 90 19.48 -6.85 1.70
C THR A 90 18.79 -8.08 2.29
N GLU A 91 17.87 -7.90 3.23
CA GLU A 91 17.09 -8.98 3.84
C GLU A 91 15.73 -9.17 3.17
N LEU A 92 15.35 -8.29 2.24
CA LEU A 92 14.09 -8.34 1.51
C LEU A 92 14.26 -8.78 0.05
N TYR A 93 15.44 -8.52 -0.53
CA TYR A 93 15.75 -8.77 -1.94
C TYR A 93 17.07 -9.52 -2.12
N ASP A 94 17.11 -10.38 -3.14
CA ASP A 94 18.38 -10.78 -3.74
C ASP A 94 18.92 -9.60 -4.56
N LEU A 95 19.98 -8.95 -4.09
CA LEU A 95 20.55 -7.77 -4.75
C LEU A 95 21.20 -8.05 -6.11
N LYS A 96 21.47 -9.32 -6.47
CA LYS A 96 22.01 -9.66 -7.80
C LYS A 96 20.89 -9.70 -8.85
N THR A 97 19.73 -10.22 -8.47
CA THR A 97 18.58 -10.43 -9.37
C THR A 97 17.50 -9.37 -9.20
N MET A 98 17.61 -8.55 -8.15
CA MET A 98 16.61 -7.58 -7.69
C MET A 98 15.22 -8.19 -7.50
N GLN A 99 15.15 -9.48 -7.15
CA GLN A 99 13.91 -10.18 -6.85
C GLN A 99 13.61 -10.17 -5.35
N PRO A 100 12.36 -9.90 -4.94
CA PRO A 100 11.95 -10.00 -3.54
C PRO A 100 11.98 -11.46 -3.10
N ASN A 101 12.33 -11.71 -1.83
CA ASN A 101 12.31 -13.06 -1.27
C ASN A 101 10.90 -13.54 -0.91
N ASP A 102 10.78 -14.83 -0.60
CA ASP A 102 9.50 -15.46 -0.28
C ASP A 102 8.81 -14.85 0.94
N LYS A 103 9.57 -14.43 1.96
CA LYS A 103 9.01 -13.76 3.15
C LYS A 103 8.27 -12.50 2.74
N TYR A 104 8.87 -11.70 1.86
CA TYR A 104 8.26 -10.46 1.40
C TYR A 104 7.10 -10.68 0.44
N LEU A 105 7.24 -11.65 -0.47
CA LEU A 105 6.16 -12.06 -1.38
C LEU A 105 4.95 -12.63 -0.63
N ASN A 106 5.15 -13.37 0.45
CA ASN A 106 4.06 -13.89 1.28
C ASN A 106 3.34 -12.77 2.02
N HIS A 107 4.06 -11.74 2.47
CA HIS A 107 3.45 -10.54 3.04
C HIS A 107 2.58 -9.81 1.99
N TYR A 108 3.10 -9.66 0.77
CA TYR A 108 2.30 -9.14 -0.35
C TYR A 108 1.01 -9.95 -0.57
N LYS A 109 1.09 -11.27 -0.71
CA LYS A 109 -0.08 -12.16 -0.89
C LYS A 109 -1.09 -12.08 0.26
N LYS A 110 -0.61 -11.94 1.50
CA LYS A 110 -1.47 -11.72 2.67
C LYS A 110 -2.30 -10.44 2.48
N PHE A 111 -1.67 -9.35 2.06
CA PHE A 111 -2.33 -8.06 1.92
C PHE A 111 -3.26 -7.98 0.71
N THR A 112 -2.90 -8.57 -0.44
CA THR A 112 -3.82 -8.67 -1.58
C THR A 112 -5.10 -9.38 -1.18
N LYS A 113 -5.01 -10.50 -0.45
CA LYS A 113 -6.18 -11.21 0.07
C LYS A 113 -7.01 -10.35 1.03
N ILE A 114 -6.37 -9.70 2.00
CA ILE A 114 -7.06 -8.83 2.97
C ILE A 114 -7.87 -7.74 2.26
N PHE A 115 -7.28 -7.09 1.27
CA PHE A 115 -7.95 -5.98 0.57
C PHE A 115 -9.00 -6.47 -0.44
N LYS A 116 -8.80 -7.64 -1.03
CA LYS A 116 -9.83 -8.34 -1.78
C LYS A 116 -11.06 -8.62 -0.91
N ASP A 117 -10.85 -9.16 0.30
CA ASP A 117 -11.92 -9.40 1.28
C ASP A 117 -12.59 -8.10 1.78
N MET A 118 -11.91 -6.95 1.65
CA MET A 118 -12.47 -5.63 1.97
C MET A 118 -13.35 -5.05 0.85
N GLY A 119 -13.35 -5.66 -0.33
CA GLY A 119 -14.16 -5.26 -1.48
C GLY A 119 -13.40 -4.51 -2.57
N LEU A 120 -12.06 -4.51 -2.54
CA LEU A 120 -11.25 -4.06 -3.68
C LEU A 120 -11.02 -5.21 -4.65
N ASP A 121 -10.91 -4.91 -5.94
CA ASP A 121 -10.66 -5.92 -6.96
C ASP A 121 -9.54 -5.45 -7.91
N TYR A 122 -8.58 -6.34 -8.17
CA TYR A 122 -7.48 -6.09 -9.08
C TYR A 122 -7.07 -7.37 -9.81
N PRO A 123 -6.99 -7.38 -11.16
CA PRO A 123 -6.77 -8.59 -11.94
C PRO A 123 -5.50 -9.39 -11.61
N ALA A 124 -4.46 -8.78 -11.03
CA ALA A 124 -3.22 -9.48 -10.69
C ALA A 124 -3.25 -10.15 -9.30
N TRP A 125 -4.39 -10.11 -8.59
CA TRP A 125 -4.56 -10.75 -7.28
C TRP A 125 -5.18 -12.14 -7.36
N ASP A 126 -5.46 -12.63 -8.58
CA ASP A 126 -5.98 -13.97 -8.89
C ASP A 126 -4.90 -14.93 -9.40
#